data_AF-A0A7X3TDA2-F1
#
_entry.id   AF-A0A7X3TDA2-F1
#
_cell.length_a   1.000
_cell.length_b   1.000
_cell.length_c   1.000
_cell.angle_alpha   90.00
_cell.angle_beta   90.00
_cell.angle_gamma   90.00
#
_symmetry.space_group_name_H-M   'P 1'
#
loop_
_entity.id
_entity.type
_entity.pdbx_description
1 polymer ?
#
loop_
_entity_poly.entity_id
_entity_poly.type
_entity_poly.pdbx_seq_one_letter_code
_entity_poly.pdbx_strand_id
1 'polypeptide(L)'
;MSMFREHWIGGLVAYSAFFTISLIITFAVPILYDTVPQEWNPTIPPVRDIVKIIGCFVVAVLFGLWPDVDIKSKSQKIFYTVLFTLNVVLIVFFQKYLESALLGLFAMLPIMSKHRGWTHAKVTMILLPSVFLLIPIYAAYSEWETNGTLIDALTALREWEGLMGAIRSGFPFYVASFIGYATHLHLDGILFCSRKAQRRKARVNQ
;
A
#
# COMPACT_ATOMS: atom_id res chain seq x y z
N MET A 1 -15.98 -6.54 17.10
CA MET A 1 -15.64 -6.52 15.66
C MET A 1 -15.73 -5.07 15.26
N SER A 2 -14.59 -4.46 14.90
CA SER A 2 -14.61 -3.15 14.26
C SER A 2 -15.56 -3.25 13.05
N MET A 3 -16.52 -2.34 12.97
CA MET A 3 -17.41 -2.32 11.81
C MET A 3 -16.63 -1.82 10.61
N PHE A 4 -16.85 -2.39 9.42
CA PHE A 4 -16.31 -1.92 8.12
C PHE A 4 -16.16 -0.39 8.02
N ARG A 5 -17.13 0.34 8.59
CA ARG A 5 -17.15 1.81 8.67
C ARG A 5 -15.94 2.41 9.40
N GLU A 6 -15.54 1.85 10.52
CA GLU A 6 -14.43 2.34 11.34
C GLU A 6 -13.11 2.22 10.60
N HIS A 7 -12.90 1.13 9.85
CA HIS A 7 -11.64 0.91 9.14
C HIS A 7 -11.43 1.84 7.94
N TRP A 8 -12.45 2.04 7.09
CA TRP A 8 -12.29 2.97 5.95
C TRP A 8 -12.23 4.44 6.40
N ILE A 9 -13.04 4.81 7.41
CA ILE A 9 -12.96 6.17 8.00
C ILE A 9 -11.60 6.37 8.67
N GLY A 10 -11.10 5.36 9.39
CA GLY A 10 -9.78 5.39 10.00
C GLY A 10 -8.68 5.67 8.97
N GLY A 11 -8.63 4.88 7.90
CA GLY A 11 -7.67 5.08 6.81
C GLY A 11 -7.77 6.47 6.19
N LEU A 12 -9.00 6.95 5.92
CA LEU A 12 -9.25 8.28 5.37
C LEU A 12 -8.77 9.39 6.31
N VAL A 13 -9.13 9.35 7.58
CA VAL A 13 -8.79 10.38 8.57
C VAL A 13 -7.28 10.40 8.83
N ALA A 14 -6.67 9.24 9.03
CA ALA A 14 -5.23 9.13 9.29
C ALA A 14 -4.41 9.67 8.11
N TYR A 15 -4.77 9.27 6.88
CA TYR A 15 -4.07 9.79 5.70
C TYR A 15 -4.35 11.27 5.45
N SER A 16 -5.58 11.76 5.71
CA SER A 16 -5.88 13.20 5.60
C SER A 16 -5.04 14.04 6.55
N ALA A 17 -4.89 13.60 7.80
CA ALA A 17 -4.05 14.27 8.79
C ALA A 17 -2.58 14.28 8.36
N PHE A 18 -2.06 13.13 7.93
CA PHE A 18 -0.72 13.01 7.39
C PHE A 18 -0.50 13.92 6.17
N PHE A 19 -1.40 13.87 5.18
CA PHE A 19 -1.30 14.64 3.95
C PHE A 19 -1.30 16.13 4.23
N THR A 20 -2.19 16.61 5.12
CA THR A 20 -2.26 18.03 5.50
C THR A 20 -0.96 18.50 6.15
N ILE A 21 -0.44 17.74 7.12
CA ILE A 21 0.83 18.06 7.79
C ILE A 21 1.98 18.05 6.78
N SER A 22 2.05 17.01 5.94
CA SER A 22 3.10 16.87 4.92
C SER A 22 3.02 17.99 3.88
N LEU A 23 1.82 18.42 3.49
CA LEU A 23 1.59 19.53 2.58
C LEU A 23 2.08 20.85 3.17
N ILE A 24 1.72 21.15 4.43
CA ILE A 24 2.19 22.35 5.15
C ILE A 24 3.71 22.36 5.20
N ILE A 25 4.33 21.23 5.57
CA ILE A 25 5.80 21.10 5.63
C ILE A 25 6.43 21.30 4.25
N THR A 26 5.82 20.76 3.20
CA THR A 26 6.31 20.88 1.81
C THR A 26 6.44 22.33 1.38
N PHE A 27 5.48 23.18 1.77
CA PHE A 27 5.54 24.62 1.48
C PHE A 27 6.38 25.41 2.47
N ALA A 28 6.37 25.05 3.76
CA ALA A 28 7.09 25.79 4.79
C ALA A 28 8.61 25.68 4.63
N VAL A 29 9.14 24.50 4.28
CA VAL A 29 10.59 24.27 4.22
C VAL A 29 11.28 25.15 3.16
N PRO A 30 10.82 25.23 1.90
CA PRO A 30 11.41 26.12 0.90
C PRO A 30 11.32 27.61 1.27
N ILE A 31 10.27 28.02 2.01
CA ILE A 31 10.13 29.40 2.50
C ILE A 31 11.18 29.72 3.58
N LEU A 32 11.52 28.73 4.41
CA LEU A 32 12.51 28.87 5.48
C LEU A 32 13.95 28.65 5.00
N TYR A 33 14.13 27.92 3.89
CA TYR A 33 15.42 27.53 3.33
C TYR A 33 15.41 27.67 1.80
N ASP A 34 15.92 28.80 1.30
CA ASP A 34 15.95 29.15 -0.13
C ASP A 34 16.73 28.14 -1.02
N THR A 35 17.50 27.24 -0.41
CA THR A 35 18.27 26.20 -1.13
C THR A 35 17.47 24.94 -1.43
N VAL A 36 16.27 24.79 -0.85
CA VAL A 36 15.47 23.58 -0.98
C VAL A 36 14.46 23.72 -2.12
N PRO A 37 14.47 22.82 -3.12
CA PRO A 37 13.53 22.88 -4.24
C PRO A 37 12.11 22.55 -3.77
N GLN A 38 11.10 23.09 -4.44
CA GLN A 38 9.69 22.89 -4.06
C GLN A 38 9.22 21.42 -4.11
N GLU A 39 9.90 20.56 -4.88
CA GLU A 39 9.60 19.12 -5.03
C GLU A 39 10.43 18.21 -4.12
N TRP A 40 11.01 18.76 -3.04
CA TRP A 40 11.90 18.02 -2.16
C TRP A 40 11.23 16.87 -1.41
N ASN A 41 9.91 16.93 -1.17
CA ASN A 41 9.18 15.97 -0.35
C ASN A 41 8.56 14.85 -1.21
N PRO A 42 9.10 13.62 -1.20
CA PRO A 42 8.57 12.52 -1.99
C PRO A 42 7.36 11.83 -1.35
N THR A 43 6.99 12.16 -0.10
CA THR A 43 5.96 11.42 0.65
C THR A 43 4.54 11.71 0.19
N ILE A 44 4.33 12.82 -0.52
CA ILE A 44 3.07 13.20 -1.14
C ILE A 44 3.31 13.45 -2.64
N PRO A 45 2.30 13.24 -3.50
CA PRO A 45 2.44 13.57 -4.91
C PRO A 45 2.62 15.09 -5.09
N PRO A 46 3.23 15.53 -6.21
CA PRO A 46 3.27 16.95 -6.55
C PRO A 46 1.86 17.56 -6.52
N VAL A 47 1.72 18.76 -5.96
CA VAL A 47 0.41 19.41 -5.74
C VAL A 47 -0.36 19.64 -7.06
N ARG A 48 0.36 19.77 -8.17
CA ARG A 48 -0.20 19.87 -9.52
C ARG A 48 -0.81 18.57 -10.04
N ASP A 49 -0.44 17.42 -9.48
CA ASP A 49 -0.88 16.09 -9.91
C ASP A 49 -2.07 15.61 -9.08
N ILE A 50 -3.22 16.24 -9.32
CA ILE A 50 -4.48 15.98 -8.60
C ILE A 50 -4.89 14.50 -8.71
N VAL A 51 -4.62 13.87 -9.86
CA VAL A 51 -4.95 12.46 -10.10
C VAL A 51 -4.19 11.55 -9.15
N LYS A 52 -2.87 11.76 -8.98
CA LYS A 52 -2.10 10.97 -8.01
C LYS A 52 -2.54 11.23 -6.58
N ILE A 53 -2.90 12.48 -6.23
CA ILE A 53 -3.42 12.80 -4.89
C ILE A 53 -4.68 11.99 -4.61
N ILE A 54 -5.68 12.04 -5.50
CA ILE A 54 -6.90 11.25 -5.38
C ILE A 54 -6.57 9.75 -5.29
N GLY A 55 -5.65 9.28 -6.14
CA GLY A 55 -5.16 7.91 -6.12
C GLY A 55 -4.59 7.50 -4.77
N CYS A 56 -3.78 8.34 -4.12
CA CYS A 56 -3.27 8.07 -2.77
C CYS A 56 -4.37 7.97 -1.73
N PHE A 57 -5.39 8.84 -1.77
CA PHE A 57 -6.54 8.75 -0.86
C PHE A 57 -7.32 7.43 -1.06
N VAL A 58 -7.57 7.04 -2.31
CA VAL A 58 -8.22 5.77 -2.63
C VAL A 58 -7.37 4.60 -2.10
N VAL A 59 -6.06 4.62 -2.34
CA VAL A 59 -5.13 3.58 -1.87
C VAL A 59 -5.10 3.50 -0.35
N ALA A 60 -5.06 4.63 0.37
CA ALA A 60 -5.09 4.65 1.82
C ALA A 60 -6.37 4.02 2.38
N VAL A 61 -7.52 4.33 1.78
CA VAL A 61 -8.81 3.72 2.17
C VAL A 61 -8.82 2.22 1.89
N LEU A 62 -8.39 1.80 0.69
CA LEU A 62 -8.36 0.39 0.32
C LEU A 62 -7.41 -0.40 1.24
N PHE A 63 -6.21 0.09 1.50
CA PHE A 63 -5.28 -0.60 2.40
C PHE A 63 -5.73 -0.58 3.86
N GLY A 64 -6.54 0.40 4.28
CA GLY A 64 -7.26 0.34 5.55
C GLY A 64 -8.34 -0.74 5.62
N LEU A 65 -8.83 -1.22 4.48
CA LEU A 65 -9.80 -2.32 4.38
C LEU A 65 -9.16 -3.67 4.07
N TRP A 66 -7.93 -3.66 3.55
CA TRP A 66 -7.26 -4.87 3.04
C TRP A 66 -7.14 -6.00 4.07
N PRO A 67 -6.75 -5.77 5.34
CA PRO A 67 -6.52 -6.89 6.25
C PRO A 67 -7.72 -7.82 6.41
N ASP A 68 -8.94 -7.31 6.26
CA ASP A 68 -10.20 -8.05 6.35
C ASP A 68 -10.60 -8.80 5.05
N VAL A 69 -9.71 -8.88 4.05
CA VAL A 69 -9.96 -9.62 2.80
C VAL A 69 -9.98 -11.15 3.00
N ASP A 70 -9.34 -11.64 4.08
CA ASP A 70 -9.27 -13.06 4.45
C ASP A 70 -10.51 -13.57 5.23
N ILE A 71 -11.42 -12.67 5.62
CA ILE A 71 -12.66 -13.01 6.33
C ILE A 71 -13.89 -12.62 5.50
N LYS A 72 -15.03 -13.27 5.77
CA LYS A 72 -16.32 -12.91 5.15
C LYS A 72 -16.73 -11.50 5.57
N SER A 73 -16.47 -10.52 4.71
CA SER A 73 -16.66 -9.10 5.01
C SER A 73 -17.08 -8.28 3.77
N LYS A 74 -17.52 -7.05 4.00
CA LYS A 74 -17.75 -6.08 2.90
C LYS A 74 -16.44 -5.74 2.17
N SER A 75 -15.33 -5.64 2.91
CA SER A 75 -13.99 -5.43 2.36
C SER A 75 -13.62 -6.52 1.37
N GLN A 76 -13.81 -7.79 1.75
CA GLN A 76 -13.59 -8.94 0.88
C GLN A 76 -14.38 -8.80 -0.43
N LYS A 77 -15.69 -8.50 -0.34
CA LYS A 77 -16.52 -8.34 -1.55
C LYS A 77 -15.99 -7.24 -2.47
N ILE A 78 -15.54 -6.10 -1.94
CA ILE A 78 -14.96 -5.01 -2.73
C ILE A 78 -13.71 -5.48 -3.46
N PHE A 79 -12.74 -6.07 -2.74
CA PHE A 79 -11.48 -6.52 -3.35
C PHE A 79 -11.67 -7.60 -4.40
N TYR A 80 -12.47 -8.63 -4.12
CA TYR A 80 -12.71 -9.69 -5.09
C TYR A 80 -13.52 -9.21 -6.30
N THR A 81 -14.40 -8.22 -6.15
CA THR A 81 -15.10 -7.61 -7.30
C THR A 81 -14.11 -6.85 -8.20
N VAL A 82 -13.19 -6.08 -7.61
CA VAL A 82 -12.14 -5.38 -8.36
C VAL A 82 -11.21 -6.37 -9.05
N LEU A 83 -10.70 -7.37 -8.32
CA LEU A 83 -9.81 -8.40 -8.87
C LEU A 83 -10.47 -9.24 -9.98
N PHE A 84 -11.76 -9.55 -9.84
CA PHE A 84 -12.54 -10.22 -10.86
C PHE A 84 -12.70 -9.35 -12.11
N THR A 85 -13.09 -8.08 -11.94
CA THR A 85 -13.23 -7.13 -13.05
C THR A 85 -11.90 -6.95 -13.78
N LEU A 86 -10.79 -6.79 -13.06
CA LEU A 86 -9.45 -6.69 -13.63
C LEU A 86 -9.06 -7.95 -14.40
N ASN A 87 -9.37 -9.15 -13.87
CA ASN A 87 -9.16 -10.41 -14.57
C ASN A 87 -9.93 -10.48 -15.89
N VAL A 88 -11.23 -10.14 -15.86
CA VAL A 88 -12.07 -10.09 -17.08
C VAL A 88 -11.46 -9.12 -18.09
N VAL A 89 -10.99 -7.96 -17.63
CA VAL A 89 -10.38 -6.97 -18.51
C VAL A 89 -9.08 -7.49 -19.15
N LEU A 90 -8.21 -8.12 -18.37
CA LEU A 90 -6.97 -8.73 -18.87
C LEU A 90 -7.23 -9.82 -19.91
N ILE A 91 -8.22 -10.67 -19.67
CA ILE A 91 -8.57 -11.77 -20.58
C ILE A 91 -9.23 -11.23 -21.85
N VAL A 92 -10.31 -10.46 -21.71
CA VAL A 92 -11.19 -10.11 -22.84
C VAL A 92 -10.57 -9.02 -23.71
N PHE A 93 -10.07 -7.94 -23.10
CA PHE A 93 -9.60 -6.77 -23.86
C PHE A 93 -8.11 -6.82 -24.17
N PHE A 94 -7.29 -7.29 -23.23
CA PHE A 94 -5.83 -7.27 -23.39
C PHE A 94 -5.22 -8.61 -23.82
N GLN A 95 -5.98 -9.71 -23.77
CA GLN A 95 -5.50 -11.05 -24.12
C GLN A 95 -4.23 -11.47 -23.33
N LYS A 96 -4.08 -10.91 -22.12
CA LYS A 96 -2.94 -11.10 -21.20
C LYS A 96 -3.19 -12.25 -20.24
N TYR A 97 -3.16 -13.46 -20.78
CA TYR A 97 -3.56 -14.68 -20.06
C TYR A 97 -2.61 -15.03 -18.91
N LEU A 98 -1.31 -14.82 -19.06
CA LEU A 98 -0.33 -15.10 -18.00
C LEU A 98 -0.53 -14.15 -16.82
N GLU A 99 -0.65 -12.86 -17.08
CA GLU A 99 -0.88 -11.85 -16.04
C GLU A 99 -2.23 -12.07 -15.34
N SER A 100 -3.27 -12.47 -16.08
CA SER A 100 -4.55 -12.86 -15.49
C SER A 100 -4.42 -14.11 -14.61
N ALA A 101 -3.72 -15.16 -15.08
CA ALA A 101 -3.51 -16.37 -14.29
C ALA A 101 -2.75 -16.07 -12.98
N LEU A 102 -1.70 -15.24 -13.06
CA LEU A 102 -0.96 -14.77 -11.88
C LEU A 102 -1.84 -13.93 -10.95
N LEU A 103 -2.61 -12.99 -11.49
CA LEU A 103 -3.54 -12.17 -10.70
C LEU A 103 -4.58 -13.04 -9.96
N GLY A 104 -5.16 -14.01 -10.66
CA GLY A 104 -6.09 -14.98 -10.09
C GLY A 104 -5.45 -15.85 -9.01
N LEU A 105 -4.23 -16.36 -9.24
CA LEU A 105 -3.48 -17.16 -8.27
C LEU A 105 -3.21 -16.35 -6.99
N PHE A 106 -2.69 -15.12 -7.12
CA PHE A 106 -2.41 -14.28 -5.96
C PHE A 106 -3.70 -13.82 -5.24
N ALA A 107 -4.79 -13.63 -5.97
CA ALA A 107 -6.09 -13.31 -5.38
C ALA A 107 -6.61 -14.43 -4.47
N MET A 108 -6.22 -15.69 -4.66
CA MET A 108 -6.66 -16.79 -3.79
C MET A 108 -5.93 -16.85 -2.45
N LEU A 109 -4.71 -16.30 -2.35
CA LEU A 109 -3.84 -16.43 -1.17
C LEU A 109 -4.49 -15.94 0.14
N PRO A 110 -5.22 -14.81 0.18
CA PRO A 110 -5.83 -14.38 1.44
C PRO A 110 -6.93 -15.33 1.93
N ILE A 111 -7.77 -15.86 1.02
CA ILE A 111 -8.85 -16.81 1.37
C ILE A 111 -8.30 -18.14 1.86
N MET A 112 -7.17 -18.60 1.31
CA MET A 112 -6.54 -19.86 1.73
C MET A 112 -5.83 -19.75 3.09
N SER A 113 -5.71 -18.54 3.63
CA SER A 113 -5.06 -18.32 4.91
C SER A 113 -6.01 -18.59 6.09
N LYS A 114 -5.44 -18.83 7.28
CA LYS A 114 -6.23 -18.93 8.52
C LYS A 114 -6.95 -17.61 8.77
N HIS A 115 -8.14 -17.65 9.39
CA HIS A 115 -8.85 -16.45 9.81
C HIS A 115 -7.95 -15.49 10.60
N ARG A 116 -7.83 -14.25 10.13
CA ARG A 116 -6.94 -13.22 10.66
C ARG A 116 -5.48 -13.66 10.66
N GLY A 117 -5.06 -14.20 9.52
CA GLY A 117 -3.75 -14.82 9.33
C GLY A 117 -2.66 -13.80 9.04
N TRP A 118 -1.90 -14.05 7.98
CA TRP A 118 -0.79 -13.16 7.58
C TRP A 118 -1.27 -11.75 7.21
N THR A 119 -2.52 -11.57 6.77
CA THR A 119 -3.11 -10.26 6.50
C THR A 119 -3.17 -9.35 7.74
N HIS A 120 -3.07 -9.90 8.95
CA HIS A 120 -3.04 -9.13 10.19
C HIS A 120 -1.64 -9.07 10.83
N ALA A 121 -0.60 -9.59 10.16
CA ALA A 121 0.76 -9.52 10.65
C ALA A 121 1.31 -8.08 10.57
N LYS A 122 2.18 -7.69 11.51
CA LYS A 122 2.84 -6.37 11.45
C LYS A 122 3.74 -6.23 10.23
N VAL A 123 4.41 -7.31 9.84
CA VAL A 123 5.35 -7.28 8.70
C VAL A 123 4.61 -7.02 7.39
N THR A 124 3.36 -7.46 7.26
CA THR A 124 2.59 -7.32 6.01
C THR A 124 2.12 -5.89 5.76
N MET A 125 2.05 -5.06 6.81
CA MET A 125 1.86 -3.61 6.66
C MET A 125 3.05 -2.92 5.97
N ILE A 126 4.21 -3.57 5.87
CA ILE A 126 5.39 -3.06 5.14
C ILE A 126 5.52 -3.77 3.79
N LEU A 127 5.43 -5.11 3.80
CA LEU A 127 5.65 -5.92 2.60
C LEU A 127 4.57 -5.71 1.54
N LEU A 128 3.31 -5.53 1.91
CA LEU A 128 2.27 -5.36 0.90
C LEU A 128 2.31 -3.97 0.25
N PRO A 129 2.44 -2.86 1.00
CA PRO A 129 2.68 -1.54 0.42
C PRO A 129 3.90 -1.45 -0.50
N SER A 130 4.95 -2.25 -0.27
CA SER A 130 6.17 -2.20 -1.08
C SER A 130 5.93 -2.49 -2.56
N VAL A 131 4.81 -3.13 -2.92
CA VAL A 131 4.39 -3.31 -4.31
C VAL A 131 4.31 -1.98 -5.08
N PHE A 132 3.96 -0.87 -4.42
CA PHE A 132 3.92 0.45 -5.04
C PHE A 132 5.30 1.00 -5.37
N LEU A 133 6.36 0.51 -4.72
CA LEU A 133 7.75 0.82 -5.07
C LEU A 133 8.22 -0.07 -6.22
N LEU A 134 7.77 -1.32 -6.27
CA LEU A 134 8.19 -2.30 -7.26
C LEU A 134 7.50 -2.13 -8.62
N ILE A 135 6.22 -1.74 -8.67
CA ILE A 135 5.46 -1.58 -9.92
C ILE A 135 6.13 -0.58 -10.87
N PRO A 136 6.52 0.65 -10.44
CA PRO A 136 7.20 1.58 -11.33
C PRO A 136 8.55 1.07 -11.81
N ILE A 137 9.29 0.34 -10.97
CA ILE A 137 10.56 -0.28 -11.35
C ILE A 137 10.33 -1.31 -12.44
N TYR A 138 9.37 -2.21 -12.23
CA TYR A 138 9.00 -3.24 -13.21
C TYR A 138 8.54 -2.64 -14.54
N ALA A 139 7.71 -1.59 -14.49
CA ALA A 139 7.15 -0.98 -15.68
C ALA A 139 8.17 -0.13 -16.48
N ALA A 140 9.12 0.52 -15.81
CA ALA A 140 10.06 1.45 -16.46
C ALA A 140 11.41 0.82 -16.78
N TYR A 141 11.83 -0.25 -16.10
CA TYR A 141 13.04 -0.99 -16.45
C TYR A 141 12.75 -1.91 -17.63
N SER A 142 13.43 -1.73 -18.76
CA SER A 142 13.19 -2.47 -20.00
C SER A 142 14.08 -3.71 -20.19
N GLU A 143 15.11 -3.87 -19.35
CA GLU A 143 16.16 -4.90 -19.53
C GLU A 143 15.90 -6.18 -18.73
N TRP A 144 14.63 -6.47 -18.41
CA TRP A 144 14.25 -7.70 -17.70
C TRP A 144 14.63 -8.99 -18.45
N GLU A 145 14.86 -8.93 -19.76
CA GLU A 145 15.17 -10.07 -20.63
C GLU A 145 16.69 -10.32 -20.80
N THR A 146 17.52 -9.84 -19.88
CA THR A 146 18.96 -10.10 -19.92
C THR A 146 19.25 -11.59 -19.68
N ASN A 147 19.99 -12.22 -20.61
CA ASN A 147 20.41 -13.64 -20.52
C ASN A 147 21.54 -13.89 -19.48
N GLY A 148 21.57 -13.10 -18.40
CA GLY A 148 22.60 -13.14 -17.35
C GLY A 148 22.18 -13.95 -16.11
N THR A 149 23.05 -13.98 -15.11
CA THR A 149 22.73 -14.51 -13.79
C THR A 149 21.84 -13.53 -13.00
N LEU A 150 21.21 -14.00 -11.90
CA LEU A 150 20.45 -13.11 -11.00
C LEU A 150 21.31 -11.95 -10.46
N ILE A 151 22.62 -12.17 -10.27
CA ILE A 151 23.54 -11.14 -9.78
C ILE A 151 23.73 -10.06 -10.84
N ASP A 152 23.83 -10.44 -12.11
CA ASP A 152 23.97 -9.49 -13.23
C ASP A 152 22.71 -8.64 -13.35
N ALA A 153 21.52 -9.25 -13.24
CA ALA A 153 20.25 -8.53 -13.24
C ALA A 153 20.14 -7.54 -12.06
N LEU A 154 20.55 -7.94 -10.85
CA LEU A 154 20.55 -7.06 -9.68
C LEU A 154 21.58 -5.93 -9.81
N THR A 155 22.72 -6.19 -10.42
CA THR A 155 23.78 -5.20 -10.65
C THR A 155 23.32 -4.18 -11.69
N ALA A 156 22.78 -4.65 -12.82
CA ALA A 156 22.21 -3.79 -13.86
C ALA A 156 21.06 -2.93 -13.32
N LEU A 157 20.17 -3.50 -12.51
CA LEU A 157 19.10 -2.75 -11.87
C LEU A 157 19.63 -1.67 -10.90
N ARG A 158 20.69 -1.99 -10.14
CA ARG A 158 21.33 -1.04 -9.21
C ARG A 158 22.01 0.11 -9.95
N GLU A 159 22.60 -0.16 -11.10
CA GLU A 159 23.31 0.82 -11.93
C GLU A 159 22.36 1.62 -12.84
N TRP A 160 21.10 1.19 -12.97
CA TRP A 160 20.10 1.92 -13.75
C TRP A 160 19.84 3.32 -13.18
N GLU A 161 20.16 4.35 -13.98
CA GLU A 161 19.97 5.75 -13.61
C GLU A 161 18.52 6.10 -13.23
N GLY A 162 17.55 5.41 -13.83
CA GLY A 162 16.12 5.63 -13.60
C GLY A 162 15.60 5.06 -12.27
N LEU A 163 16.37 4.25 -11.55
CA LEU A 163 15.91 3.53 -10.35
C LEU A 163 15.34 4.48 -9.29
N MET A 164 16.07 5.55 -8.97
CA MET A 164 15.63 6.51 -7.95
C MET A 164 14.39 7.29 -8.39
N GLY A 165 14.25 7.59 -9.68
CA GLY A 165 13.06 8.21 -10.25
C GLY A 165 11.84 7.30 -10.12
N ALA A 166 12.00 6.01 -10.46
CA ALA A 166 10.96 5.00 -10.33
C ALA A 166 10.50 4.84 -8.88
N ILE A 167 11.45 4.70 -7.93
CA ILE A 167 11.13 4.62 -6.49
C ILE A 167 10.38 5.88 -6.03
N ARG A 168 10.86 7.08 -6.37
CA ARG A 168 10.20 8.34 -6.00
C ARG A 168 8.78 8.45 -6.56
N SER A 169 8.53 7.93 -7.75
CA SER A 169 7.19 7.95 -8.35
C SER A 169 6.18 7.07 -7.60
N GLY A 170 6.65 5.95 -7.03
CA GLY A 170 5.83 5.01 -6.25
C GLY A 170 5.70 5.36 -4.77
N PHE A 171 6.65 6.15 -4.24
CA PHE A 171 6.76 6.43 -2.81
C PHE A 171 5.51 7.06 -2.17
N PRO A 172 4.80 8.03 -2.81
CA PRO A 172 3.55 8.55 -2.24
C PRO A 172 2.47 7.49 -2.02
N PHE A 173 2.35 6.53 -2.94
CA PHE A 173 1.40 5.43 -2.84
C PHE A 173 1.81 4.40 -1.79
N TYR A 174 3.12 4.13 -1.66
CA TYR A 174 3.66 3.34 -0.55
C TYR A 174 3.30 3.95 0.80
N VAL A 175 3.52 5.27 0.98
CA VAL A 175 3.19 5.96 2.24
C VAL A 175 1.68 5.92 2.51
N ALA A 176 0.85 6.19 1.49
CA ALA A 176 -0.60 6.15 1.62
C ALA A 176 -1.12 4.76 2.02
N SER A 177 -0.65 3.71 1.34
CA SER A 177 -1.02 2.32 1.63
C SER A 177 -0.52 1.87 3.00
N PHE A 178 0.72 2.22 3.37
CA PHE A 178 1.29 1.95 4.69
C PHE A 178 0.43 2.57 5.81
N ILE A 179 0.08 3.86 5.70
CA ILE A 179 -0.73 4.55 6.70
C ILE A 179 -2.13 3.93 6.80
N GLY A 180 -2.78 3.63 5.68
CA GLY A 180 -4.06 2.94 5.64
C GLY A 180 -4.02 1.61 6.40
N TYR A 181 -3.06 0.75 6.03
CA TYR A 181 -2.89 -0.57 6.63
C TYR A 181 -2.55 -0.50 8.12
N ALA A 182 -1.60 0.36 8.50
CA ALA A 182 -1.21 0.56 9.88
C ALA A 182 -2.39 1.03 10.73
N THR A 183 -3.27 1.87 10.18
CA THR A 183 -4.48 2.33 10.87
C THR A 183 -5.45 1.19 11.12
N HIS A 184 -5.64 0.27 10.17
CA HIS A 184 -6.43 -0.93 10.39
C HIS A 184 -5.88 -1.75 11.58
N LEU A 185 -4.59 -2.07 11.55
CA LEU A 185 -3.95 -2.84 12.63
C LEU A 185 -3.99 -2.11 13.97
N HIS A 186 -3.98 -0.78 13.96
CA HIS A 186 -4.13 0.03 15.16
C HIS A 186 -5.54 -0.06 15.74
N LEU A 187 -6.58 0.07 14.90
CA LEU A 187 -7.98 -0.04 15.31
C LEU A 187 -8.32 -1.43 15.86
N ASP A 188 -7.69 -2.47 15.30
CA ASP A 188 -7.81 -3.84 15.81
C ASP A 188 -6.93 -4.12 17.05
N GLY A 189 -6.14 -3.13 17.52
CA GLY A 189 -5.29 -3.23 18.70
C GLY A 189 -4.07 -4.13 18.53
N ILE A 190 -3.74 -4.48 17.28
CA ILE A 190 -2.61 -5.35 16.91
C ILE A 190 -1.31 -4.55 16.86
N LEU A 191 -1.35 -3.35 16.28
CA LEU A 191 -0.17 -2.51 16.12
C LEU A 191 0.38 -2.08 17.48
N PHE A 192 -0.49 -1.47 18.30
CA PHE A 192 -0.21 -1.08 19.67
C PHE A 192 -1.17 -1.84 20.60
N CYS A 193 -0.64 -2.74 21.43
CA CYS A 193 -1.43 -3.39 22.48
C CYS A 193 -1.96 -2.32 23.43
N SER A 194 -3.27 -2.08 23.41
CA SER A 194 -3.90 -1.16 24.35
C SER A 194 -3.66 -1.63 25.78
N ARG A 195 -3.24 -0.74 26.68
CA ARG A 195 -3.14 -1.00 28.14
C ARG A 195 -4.44 -1.58 28.71
N LYS A 196 -5.59 -1.26 28.11
CA LYS A 196 -6.91 -1.81 28.46
C LYS A 196 -7.02 -3.30 28.14
N ALA A 197 -6.46 -3.75 27.02
CA ALA A 197 -6.42 -5.17 26.64
C ALA A 197 -5.47 -5.98 27.52
N GLN A 198 -4.33 -5.40 27.90
CA GLN A 198 -3.42 -6.00 28.89
C GLN A 198 -4.08 -6.13 30.27
N ARG A 199 -4.74 -5.07 30.76
CA ARG A 199 -5.49 -5.10 32.03
C ARG A 199 -6.65 -6.09 32.03
N ARG A 200 -7.34 -6.27 30.89
CA ARG A 200 -8.42 -7.26 30.76
C ARG A 200 -7.87 -8.69 30.78
N LYS A 201 -6.74 -8.96 30.13
CA LYS A 201 -6.04 -10.27 30.24
C LYS A 201 -5.56 -10.54 31.67
N ALA A 202 -5.04 -9.52 32.36
CA ALA A 202 -4.60 -9.65 33.75
C ALA A 202 -5.75 -9.98 34.73
N ARG A 203 -6.97 -9.48 34.48
CA ARG A 203 -8.16 -9.78 35.30
C ARG A 203 -8.82 -11.13 35.01
N VAL A 204 -8.56 -11.74 33.85
CA VAL A 204 -9.10 -13.06 33.48
C VAL A 204 -8.19 -14.19 34.00
N ASN A 205 -6.93 -13.87 34.32
CA ASN A 205 -5.95 -14.80 34.87
C ASN A 205 -5.82 -14.70 36.41
N GLN A 206 -6.74 -13.96 37.07
CA GLN A 206 -6.93 -13.93 38.52
C GLN A 206 -8.25 -14.63 38.85
#